data_AF-B1AUV7-F1
#
_entry.id   AF-B1AUV7-F1
#
_cell.length_a   1.000
_cell.length_b   1.000
_cell.length_c   1.000
_cell.angle_alpha   90.00
_cell.angle_beta   90.00
_cell.angle_gamma   90.00
#
_symmetry.space_group_name_H-M   'P 1'
#
loop_
_entity.id
_entity.type
_entity.pdbx_description
1 polymer ?
#
loop_
_entity_poly.entity_id
_entity_poly.type
_entity_poly.pdbx_seq_one_letter_code
_entity_poly.pdbx_strand_id
1 'polypeptide(L)'
;MSTYNPPTLLQLALDGVLRKDSIDFSDLEYLPITLFPPLFIKAFNSRHTEIVKKMVATWPFPCLPVGTLLKTAGVEMLQAVLDGIDILLTQNVSLRCKLQVLELRDVHQHFWDVWAGREDEVHSAETKSEKKVGERISRKPPRGVKEYYVHSYQTDWSVQTFCL
;
A
#
# COMPACT_ATOMS: atom_id res chain seq x y z
N MET A 1 31.64 1.06 10.04
CA MET A 1 31.38 1.61 8.68
C MET A 1 29.89 1.52 8.44
N SER A 2 29.17 2.64 8.37
CA SER A 2 27.74 2.64 8.00
C SER A 2 27.60 2.38 6.51
N THR A 3 26.80 1.40 6.11
CA THR A 3 26.43 1.17 4.72
C THR A 3 25.47 2.28 4.28
N TYR A 4 25.95 3.25 3.50
CA TYR A 4 25.08 4.20 2.81
C TYR A 4 24.46 3.49 1.61
N ASN A 5 23.14 3.29 1.65
CA ASN A 5 22.37 2.84 0.51
C ASN A 5 21.69 4.07 -0.11
N PRO A 6 22.05 4.47 -1.35
CA PRO A 6 21.39 5.58 -2.01
C PRO A 6 19.89 5.28 -2.22
N PRO A 7 19.03 6.31 -2.24
CA PRO A 7 17.61 6.11 -2.49
C PRO A 7 17.36 5.55 -3.89
N THR A 8 16.36 4.68 -4.02
CA THR A 8 15.97 4.13 -5.33
C THR A 8 15.29 5.20 -6.18
N LEU A 9 15.28 5.00 -7.51
CA LEU A 9 14.56 5.90 -8.43
C LEU A 9 13.08 6.04 -8.05
N LEU A 10 12.45 4.94 -7.61
CA LEU A 10 11.09 4.96 -7.09
C LEU A 10 10.97 5.89 -5.88
N GLN A 11 11.84 5.75 -4.88
CA GLN A 11 11.81 6.61 -3.69
C GLN A 11 11.98 8.09 -4.05
N LEU A 12 12.92 8.42 -4.93
CA LEU A 12 13.14 9.78 -5.41
C LEU A 12 11.93 10.34 -6.15
N ALA A 13 11.29 9.54 -7.00
CA ALA A 13 10.08 9.94 -7.72
C ALA A 13 8.93 10.22 -6.74
N LEU A 14 8.71 9.33 -5.76
CA LEU A 14 7.69 9.52 -4.72
C LEU A 14 7.97 10.77 -3.88
N ASP A 15 9.23 11.00 -3.49
CA ASP A 15 9.65 12.22 -2.77
C ASP A 15 9.43 13.49 -3.59
N GLY A 16 9.67 13.43 -4.90
CA GLY A 16 9.38 14.51 -5.83
C GLY A 16 7.88 14.83 -5.91
N VAL A 17 7.04 13.80 -5.94
CA VAL A 17 5.57 13.95 -5.95
C VAL A 17 5.08 14.59 -4.65
N LEU A 18 5.55 14.12 -3.48
CA LEU A 18 5.11 14.62 -2.17
C LEU A 18 5.65 16.01 -1.82
N ARG A 19 6.66 16.50 -2.54
CA ARG A 19 7.15 17.87 -2.41
C ARG A 19 6.16 18.90 -2.96
N LYS A 20 5.27 18.48 -3.85
CA LYS A 20 4.16 19.33 -4.27
C LYS A 20 3.23 19.51 -3.07
N ASP A 21 2.95 20.75 -2.69
CA ASP A 21 2.08 21.08 -1.54
C ASP A 21 0.68 20.46 -1.66
N SER A 22 0.25 20.16 -2.88
CA SER A 22 -0.94 19.35 -3.16
C SER A 22 -0.78 18.55 -4.46
N ILE A 23 -1.48 17.42 -4.55
CA ILE A 23 -1.66 16.62 -5.77
C ILE A 23 -3.10 16.76 -6.22
N ASP A 24 -3.40 16.90 -7.51
CA ASP A 24 -4.80 17.00 -7.96
C ASP A 24 -5.41 15.64 -8.26
N PHE A 25 -6.76 15.57 -8.31
CA PHE A 25 -7.47 14.34 -8.66
C PHE A 25 -7.05 13.82 -10.03
N SER A 26 -6.86 14.71 -11.01
CA SER A 26 -6.39 14.34 -12.35
C SER A 26 -4.99 13.74 -12.32
N ASP A 27 -4.07 14.28 -11.50
CA ASP A 27 -2.72 13.71 -11.36
C ASP A 27 -2.76 12.27 -10.84
N LEU A 28 -3.65 12.01 -9.87
CA LEU A 28 -3.88 10.68 -9.30
C LEU A 28 -4.58 9.75 -10.29
N GLU A 29 -5.54 10.25 -11.08
CA GLU A 29 -6.27 9.45 -12.06
C GLU A 29 -5.37 8.90 -13.17
N TYR A 30 -4.31 9.63 -13.56
CA TYR A 30 -3.34 9.17 -14.54
C TYR A 30 -2.16 8.38 -13.93
N LEU A 31 -2.08 8.27 -12.59
CA LEU A 31 -1.01 7.56 -11.92
C LEU A 31 -1.16 6.03 -12.12
N PRO A 32 -0.11 5.28 -12.53
CA PRO A 32 -0.16 3.82 -12.60
C PRO A 32 -0.60 3.19 -11.27
N ILE A 33 -1.50 2.18 -11.30
CA ILE A 33 -2.02 1.53 -10.07
C ILE A 33 -0.91 0.97 -9.18
N THR A 34 0.22 0.58 -9.78
CA THR A 34 1.37 0.01 -9.09
C THR A 34 2.11 1.03 -8.23
N LEU A 35 1.94 2.33 -8.49
CA LEU A 35 2.53 3.42 -7.72
C LEU A 35 1.60 3.92 -6.61
N PHE A 36 0.30 3.57 -6.64
CA PHE A 36 -0.66 4.00 -5.63
C PHE A 36 -0.28 3.53 -4.22
N PRO A 37 -0.07 2.22 -3.94
CA PRO A 37 0.23 1.79 -2.58
C PRO A 37 1.57 2.30 -2.04
N PRO A 38 2.69 2.30 -2.82
CA PRO A 38 3.94 2.91 -2.36
C PRO A 38 3.80 4.41 -2.06
N LEU A 39 3.11 5.16 -2.92
CA LEU A 39 2.87 6.60 -2.70
C LEU A 39 2.00 6.82 -1.46
N PHE A 40 0.98 5.99 -1.25
CA PHE A 40 0.08 6.08 -0.11
C PHE A 40 0.81 5.86 1.21
N ILE A 41 1.60 4.77 1.33
CA ILE A 41 2.40 4.53 2.55
C ILE A 41 3.34 5.70 2.80
N LYS A 42 4.01 6.19 1.75
CA LYS A 42 4.94 7.33 1.87
C LYS A 42 4.22 8.59 2.34
N ALA A 43 3.10 8.96 1.72
CA ALA A 43 2.27 10.10 2.10
C ALA A 43 1.75 9.96 3.54
N PHE A 44 1.30 8.76 3.91
CA PHE A 44 0.76 8.44 5.22
C PHE A 44 1.81 8.55 6.32
N ASN A 45 2.99 7.95 6.12
CA ASN A 45 4.09 8.01 7.08
C ASN A 45 4.71 9.41 7.20
N SER A 46 4.72 10.16 6.10
CA SER A 46 5.13 11.58 6.08
C SER A 46 4.03 12.55 6.53
N ARG A 47 2.84 12.05 6.90
CA ARG A 47 1.70 12.83 7.40
C ARG A 47 1.19 13.90 6.42
N HIS A 48 1.27 13.65 5.12
CA HIS A 48 0.66 14.51 4.10
C HIS A 48 -0.85 14.25 4.00
N THR A 49 -1.62 14.76 4.97
CA THR A 49 -3.05 14.48 5.15
C THR A 49 -3.89 14.82 3.91
N GLU A 50 -3.67 15.97 3.27
CA GLU A 50 -4.39 16.36 2.05
C GLU A 50 -4.14 15.42 0.87
N ILE A 51 -2.92 14.91 0.73
CA ILE A 51 -2.59 13.91 -0.29
C ILE A 51 -3.28 12.59 0.04
N VAL A 52 -3.25 12.15 1.30
CA VAL A 52 -3.91 10.92 1.75
C VAL A 52 -5.42 10.97 1.45
N LYS A 53 -6.11 12.07 1.77
CA LYS A 53 -7.54 12.26 1.47
C LYS A 53 -7.85 12.02 0.00
N LYS A 54 -7.11 12.70 -0.90
CA LYS A 54 -7.31 12.58 -2.35
C LYS A 54 -6.98 11.18 -2.86
N MET A 55 -5.94 10.54 -2.31
CA MET A 55 -5.59 9.15 -2.66
C MET A 55 -6.64 8.15 -2.21
N VAL A 56 -7.24 8.31 -1.03
CA VAL A 56 -8.37 7.47 -0.58
C VAL A 56 -9.56 7.65 -1.53
N ALA A 57 -9.86 8.89 -1.91
CA ALA A 57 -10.96 9.19 -2.81
C ALA A 57 -10.75 8.71 -4.26
N THR A 58 -9.51 8.39 -4.64
CA THR A 58 -9.13 7.85 -5.96
C THR A 58 -8.58 6.42 -5.87
N TRP A 59 -8.82 5.74 -4.76
CA TRP A 59 -8.17 4.47 -4.47
C TRP A 59 -8.57 3.39 -5.50
N PRO A 60 -7.61 2.81 -6.24
CA PRO A 60 -7.91 1.97 -7.39
C PRO A 60 -8.23 0.51 -7.04
N PHE A 61 -8.26 0.16 -5.75
CA PHE A 61 -8.51 -1.20 -5.26
C PHE A 61 -9.79 -1.27 -4.41
N PRO A 62 -10.47 -2.43 -4.35
CA PRO A 62 -11.70 -2.57 -3.58
C PRO A 62 -11.51 -2.54 -2.07
N CYS A 63 -10.30 -2.85 -1.59
CA CYS A 63 -9.98 -2.85 -0.17
C CYS A 63 -8.83 -1.87 0.11
N LEU A 64 -8.97 -1.09 1.18
CA LEU A 64 -7.91 -0.26 1.74
C LEU A 64 -7.61 -0.73 3.18
N PRO A 65 -6.53 -1.50 3.40
CA PRO A 65 -6.15 -1.98 4.72
C PRO A 65 -5.33 -0.96 5.51
N VAL A 66 -5.99 -0.02 6.18
CA VAL A 66 -5.30 1.00 7.00
C VAL A 66 -4.99 0.55 8.42
N GLY A 67 -5.58 -0.54 8.90
CA GLY A 67 -5.45 -0.98 10.30
C GLY A 67 -4.00 -1.11 10.79
N THR A 68 -3.12 -1.66 9.95
CA THR A 68 -1.69 -1.80 10.25
C THR A 68 -0.93 -0.48 10.27
N LEU A 69 -1.35 0.51 9.49
CA LEU A 69 -0.75 1.83 9.44
C LEU A 69 -1.19 2.68 10.64
N LEU A 70 -2.45 2.52 11.05
CA LEU A 70 -3.05 3.22 12.19
C LEU A 70 -2.46 2.79 13.54
N LYS A 71 -1.90 1.59 13.65
CA LYS A 71 -1.17 1.18 14.87
C LYS A 71 -0.06 2.17 15.26
N THR A 72 0.57 2.79 14.28
CA THR A 72 1.69 3.73 14.48
C THR A 72 1.31 5.18 14.22
N ALA A 73 0.07 5.45 13.83
CA ALA A 73 -0.38 6.78 13.44
C ALA A 73 -1.41 7.36 14.41
N GLY A 74 -1.44 8.69 14.49
CA GLY A 74 -2.38 9.42 15.35
C GLY A 74 -3.77 9.55 14.74
N VAL A 75 -4.71 10.08 15.54
CA VAL A 75 -6.10 10.38 15.15
C VAL A 75 -6.21 11.26 13.90
N GLU A 76 -5.22 12.13 13.65
CA GLU A 76 -5.14 12.96 12.45
C GLU A 76 -5.12 12.13 11.16
N MET A 77 -4.39 11.01 11.14
CA MET A 77 -4.31 10.16 9.95
C MET A 77 -5.58 9.36 9.73
N LEU A 78 -6.23 8.93 10.82
CA LEU A 78 -7.56 8.33 10.73
C LEU A 78 -8.57 9.34 10.17
N GLN A 79 -8.55 10.57 10.65
CA GLN A 79 -9.42 11.64 10.14
C GLN A 79 -9.17 11.89 8.65
N ALA A 80 -7.91 11.96 8.21
CA ALA A 80 -7.59 12.13 6.79
C ALA A 80 -8.10 10.97 5.92
N VAL A 81 -8.08 9.74 6.43
CA VAL A 81 -8.67 8.59 5.72
C VAL A 81 -10.19 8.74 5.63
N LEU A 82 -10.86 9.08 6.72
CA LEU A 82 -12.31 9.26 6.76
C LEU A 82 -12.79 10.44 5.89
N ASP A 83 -12.08 11.58 5.92
CA ASP A 83 -12.33 12.72 5.05
C ASP A 83 -12.21 12.32 3.56
N GLY A 84 -11.26 11.44 3.22
CA GLY A 84 -11.14 10.89 1.87
C GLY A 84 -12.32 10.00 1.45
N ILE A 85 -12.88 9.24 2.39
CA ILE A 85 -14.13 8.48 2.17
C ILE A 85 -15.31 9.43 1.98
N ASP A 86 -15.40 10.50 2.78
CA ASP A 86 -16.46 11.50 2.63
C ASP A 86 -16.42 12.19 1.26
N ILE A 87 -15.21 12.52 0.76
CA ILE A 87 -15.01 13.02 -0.60
C ILE A 87 -15.48 12.00 -1.64
N LEU A 88 -15.13 10.72 -1.49
CA LEU A 88 -15.56 9.65 -2.41
C LEU A 88 -17.08 9.51 -2.46
N LEU A 89 -17.76 9.64 -1.32
CA LEU A 89 -19.21 9.51 -1.23
C LEU A 89 -19.94 10.77 -1.72
N THR A 90 -19.34 11.95 -1.54
CA THR A 90 -19.95 13.23 -1.89
C THR A 90 -19.68 13.62 -3.34
N GLN A 91 -18.54 13.21 -3.89
CA GLN A 91 -18.08 13.61 -5.21
C GLN A 91 -17.94 12.38 -6.09
N ASN A 92 -18.43 12.47 -7.34
CA ASN A 92 -18.16 11.45 -8.36
C ASN A 92 -16.73 11.62 -8.90
N VAL A 93 -15.73 11.55 -8.00
CA VAL A 93 -14.35 12.01 -8.23
C VAL A 93 -13.53 11.14 -9.16
N SER A 94 -13.91 9.88 -9.37
CA SER A 94 -13.13 9.03 -10.26
C SER A 94 -13.92 7.82 -10.76
N LEU A 95 -13.96 7.67 -12.08
CA LEU A 95 -14.42 6.46 -12.75
C LEU A 95 -13.54 5.23 -12.42
N ARG A 96 -12.33 5.47 -11.91
CA ARG A 96 -11.33 4.44 -11.58
C ARG A 96 -11.39 4.00 -10.12
N CYS A 97 -12.05 4.75 -9.24
CA CYS A 97 -12.12 4.38 -7.83
C CYS A 97 -12.93 3.09 -7.67
N LYS A 98 -12.38 2.13 -6.91
CA LYS A 98 -13.01 0.83 -6.66
C LYS A 98 -13.29 0.57 -5.19
N LEU A 99 -12.95 1.51 -4.30
CA LEU A 99 -12.95 1.29 -2.86
C LEU A 99 -14.34 0.95 -2.32
N GLN A 100 -14.45 -0.24 -1.71
CA GLN A 100 -15.67 -0.78 -1.11
C GLN A 100 -15.49 -1.08 0.38
N VAL A 101 -14.28 -1.51 0.77
CA VAL A 101 -13.97 -1.97 2.13
C VAL A 101 -12.82 -1.15 2.71
N LEU A 102 -13.09 -0.48 3.83
CA LEU A 102 -12.06 0.10 4.69
C LEU A 102 -11.72 -0.91 5.80
N GLU A 103 -10.53 -1.49 5.73
CA GLU A 103 -10.10 -2.53 6.64
C GLU A 103 -9.26 -1.95 7.79
N LEU A 104 -9.90 -1.79 8.95
CA LEU A 104 -9.32 -1.21 10.15
C LEU A 104 -8.61 -2.24 11.05
N ARG A 105 -8.76 -3.55 10.76
CA ARG A 105 -8.07 -4.59 11.53
C ARG A 105 -6.60 -4.65 11.14
N ASP A 106 -5.77 -4.91 12.13
CA ASP A 106 -4.37 -5.22 11.89
C ASP A 106 -4.20 -6.70 11.52
N VAL A 107 -4.51 -7.03 10.27
CA VAL A 107 -4.38 -8.40 9.73
C VAL A 107 -3.64 -8.42 8.39
N HIS A 108 -3.63 -7.29 7.66
CA HIS A 108 -3.16 -7.22 6.27
C HIS A 108 -1.76 -6.63 6.12
N GLN A 109 -0.83 -6.96 7.02
CA GLN A 109 0.56 -6.50 6.93
C GLN A 109 1.22 -6.93 5.61
N HIS A 110 0.88 -8.13 5.13
CA HIS A 110 1.34 -8.66 3.86
C HIS A 110 1.05 -7.74 2.66
N PHE A 111 -0.03 -6.94 2.71
CA PHE A 111 -0.42 -6.08 1.59
C PHE A 111 0.64 -5.00 1.42
N TRP A 112 1.02 -4.37 2.53
CA TRP A 112 2.04 -3.34 2.55
C TRP A 112 3.44 -3.90 2.34
N ASP A 113 3.75 -5.11 2.85
CA ASP A 113 5.06 -5.74 2.63
C ASP A 113 5.39 -5.92 1.14
N VAL A 114 4.38 -6.31 0.34
CA VAL A 114 4.49 -6.49 -1.11
C VAL A 114 4.81 -5.18 -1.83
N TRP A 115 4.25 -4.07 -1.35
CA TRP A 115 4.41 -2.74 -1.97
C TRP A 115 5.57 -1.92 -1.41
N ALA A 116 5.95 -2.15 -0.15
CA ALA A 116 7.05 -1.47 0.51
C ALA A 116 8.43 -1.85 -0.06
N GLY A 117 8.49 -2.82 -0.97
CA GLY A 117 9.73 -3.20 -1.64
C GLY A 117 10.74 -3.78 -0.67
N ARG A 118 10.30 -4.52 0.36
CA ARG A 118 11.19 -5.45 1.04
C ARG A 118 11.58 -6.54 0.05
N GLU A 119 12.65 -6.25 -0.67
CA GLU A 119 13.48 -7.24 -1.33
C GLU A 119 13.75 -8.33 -0.29
N ASP A 120 13.46 -9.58 -0.66
CA ASP A 120 13.85 -10.74 0.13
C ASP A 120 15.27 -10.50 0.62
N GLU A 121 15.44 -10.37 1.94
CA GLU A 121 16.73 -10.30 2.57
C GLU A 121 17.43 -11.61 2.18
N VAL A 122 18.25 -11.56 1.14
CA VAL A 122 19.03 -12.70 0.66
C VAL A 122 19.97 -13.03 1.81
N HIS A 123 19.56 -14.03 2.59
CA HIS A 123 20.38 -14.61 3.64
C HIS A 123 21.77 -14.89 3.07
N SER A 124 22.75 -14.12 3.54
CA SER A 124 24.16 -14.44 3.40
C SER A 124 24.36 -15.78 4.09
N ALA A 125 24.57 -16.84 3.32
CA ALA A 125 24.82 -18.17 3.83
C ALA A 125 26.23 -18.22 4.42
N GLU A 126 26.36 -17.89 5.70
CA GLU A 126 27.57 -18.18 6.45
C GLU A 126 27.52 -19.62 6.97
N THR A 127 28.48 -20.39 6.51
CA THR A 127 28.61 -21.82 6.75
C THR A 127 29.02 -22.13 8.20
N LYS A 128 28.33 -23.11 8.78
CA LYS A 128 28.83 -24.15 9.71
C LYS A 128 28.85 -23.81 11.22
N SER A 129 27.84 -24.30 11.96
CA SER A 129 27.99 -25.46 12.90
C SER A 129 26.79 -25.62 13.85
N GLU A 130 26.17 -26.80 13.76
CA GLU A 130 25.41 -27.61 14.72
C GLU A 130 24.76 -27.06 16.01
N LYS A 131 23.56 -27.63 16.26
CA LYS A 131 22.81 -27.85 17.52
C LYS A 131 21.88 -26.74 18.03
N LYS A 132 20.59 -26.83 17.64
CA LYS A 132 19.50 -27.43 18.45
C LYS A 132 18.12 -27.06 17.88
N VAL A 133 17.34 -28.12 17.59
CA VAL A 133 15.88 -28.29 17.73
C VAL A 133 15.07 -27.03 18.01
N GLY A 134 14.24 -26.64 17.05
CA GLY A 134 13.21 -25.63 17.18
C GLY A 134 12.54 -25.42 15.83
N GLU A 135 11.42 -26.10 15.61
CA GLU A 135 10.58 -26.07 14.42
C GLU A 135 10.12 -24.63 14.12
N ARG A 136 10.91 -23.89 13.34
CA ARG A 136 10.53 -22.57 12.81
C ARG A 136 10.05 -22.77 11.38
N ILE A 137 8.73 -22.75 11.22
CA ILE A 137 8.06 -22.66 9.92
C ILE A 137 8.49 -21.33 9.27
N SER A 138 9.56 -21.38 8.48
CA SER A 138 10.01 -20.23 7.68
C SER A 138 9.12 -20.12 6.45
N ARG A 139 8.04 -19.35 6.58
CA ARG A 139 7.17 -19.01 5.45
C ARG A 139 7.88 -17.96 4.59
N LYS A 140 8.66 -18.40 3.60
CA LYS A 140 9.10 -17.51 2.52
C LYS A 140 7.87 -17.15 1.67
N PRO A 141 7.66 -15.86 1.33
CA PRO A 141 6.61 -15.51 0.38
C PRO A 141 6.93 -16.12 -1.00
N PRO A 142 5.94 -16.67 -1.73
CA PRO A 142 6.15 -17.15 -3.10
C PRO A 142 6.60 -15.98 -4.00
N ARG A 143 7.54 -16.21 -4.92
CA ARG A 143 8.07 -15.21 -5.87
C ARG A 143 7.06 -14.63 -6.89
N GLY A 144 5.77 -14.63 -6.59
CA GLY A 144 4.69 -14.04 -7.38
C GLY A 144 3.67 -13.24 -6.56
N VAL A 145 3.99 -12.81 -5.33
CA VAL A 145 2.98 -12.18 -4.44
C VAL A 145 2.36 -10.92 -5.05
N LYS A 146 3.12 -10.11 -5.80
CA LYS A 146 2.56 -8.92 -6.47
C LYS A 146 1.45 -9.31 -7.44
N GLU A 147 1.68 -10.32 -8.25
CA GLU A 147 0.68 -10.86 -9.19
C GLU A 147 -0.45 -11.55 -8.45
N TYR A 148 -0.19 -12.29 -7.37
CA TYR A 148 -1.22 -12.92 -6.56
C TYR A 148 -2.15 -11.91 -5.90
N TYR A 149 -1.64 -10.77 -5.44
CA TYR A 149 -2.50 -9.74 -4.84
C TYR A 149 -3.32 -9.02 -5.91
N VAL A 150 -2.69 -8.61 -7.01
CA VAL A 150 -3.42 -8.03 -8.15
C VAL A 150 -4.48 -9.03 -8.64
N HIS A 151 -4.12 -10.30 -8.83
CA HIS A 151 -5.02 -11.36 -9.29
C HIS A 151 -6.09 -11.71 -8.26
N SER A 152 -5.78 -11.83 -6.96
CA SER A 152 -6.74 -12.16 -5.90
C SER A 152 -7.82 -11.09 -5.77
N TYR A 153 -7.48 -9.81 -5.92
CA TYR A 153 -8.47 -8.74 -5.94
C TYR A 153 -9.17 -8.57 -7.30
N GLN A 154 -8.56 -9.08 -8.40
CA GLN A 154 -9.17 -9.08 -9.73
C GLN A 154 -10.14 -10.27 -9.94
N THR A 155 -9.86 -11.45 -9.36
CA THR A 155 -10.64 -12.68 -9.60
C THR A 155 -11.83 -12.89 -8.69
N ASP A 156 -11.92 -12.17 -7.57
CA ASP A 156 -13.15 -12.15 -6.77
C ASP A 156 -14.32 -11.49 -7.53
N TRP A 157 -14.02 -10.69 -8.57
CA TRP A 157 -15.01 -10.02 -9.42
C TRP A 157 -15.58 -10.90 -10.54
N SER A 158 -14.97 -12.04 -10.86
CA SER A 158 -15.47 -12.94 -11.92
C SER A 158 -16.70 -13.77 -11.49
N VAL A 159 -17.15 -13.70 -10.24
CA VAL A 159 -18.25 -14.53 -9.72
C VAL A 159 -19.59 -13.78 -9.57
N GLN A 160 -19.64 -12.46 -9.85
CA GLN A 160 -20.88 -11.67 -9.69
C GLN A 160 -21.27 -10.73 -10.85
N THR A 161 -20.65 -10.83 -12.03
CA THR A 161 -21.10 -10.07 -13.22
C THR A 161 -22.12 -10.87 -14.03
N PHE A 162 -23.32 -11.00 -13.46
CA PHE A 162 -24.59 -11.26 -14.15
C PHE A 162 -25.67 -10.47 -13.41
N CYS A 163 -25.67 -9.15 -13.59
CA CYS A 163 -26.87 -8.32 -13.44
C CYS A 163 -26.88 -7.37 -14.64
N LEU A 164 -27.94 -7.51 -15.44
CA LEU A 164 -28.32 -6.72 -16.61
C LEU A 164 -28.38 -5.21 -16.31
#